data_AF-A0A368GWC7-F1
#
_entry.id   AF-A0A368GWC7-F1
#
_cell.length_a   1.000
_cell.length_b   1.000
_cell.length_c   1.000
_cell.angle_alpha   90.00
_cell.angle_beta   90.00
_cell.angle_gamma   90.00
#
_symmetry.space_group_name_H-M   'P 1'
#
loop_
_entity.id
_entity.type
_entity.pdbx_description
1 polymer ?
#
loop_
_entity_poly.entity_id
_entity_poly.type
_entity_poly.pdbx_seq_one_letter_code
_entity_poly.pdbx_strand_id
1 'polypeptide(L)'
;MDGDDMYDSADDDIDDYYNDYDDDMNPDGDEIIKAESEDAEFECLNVFQVERVLNESVASLAEKAVISPSLARMLLHANEWDVNKIVSLLASDETGTLRRSGILPPGSAAVSRPSSGLSYCAVCAEQGILEMRALSCGHAFCAVCWRQHIEAKISEGVASRLECMDSGCSLLCPSEFVLRILDKPQFRARYERFVFRDYVSSHPELKFCVGKDCQTVIRSKEKKAKRVTCSTCNTSFCVACGVDYHAPTSCETIKQWLLKCADDSETANYISAHTKDCPQCHSCIEKNGGCNHMQCAKCKHHFCWMCFGDWKTHGSEYYECSRYKENPSVAAEANHVKARRALEKYLHYYERFENHSKSLKLEQQFRDKIQRKIEAKVNDHDGTWIDWQYLHNAATLLTKCRYTLQYTYPFAYFMENGARKQLVRIA
;
A
#
# COMPACT_ATOMS: atom_id res chain seq x y z
N MET A 1 45.04 -24.23 62.16
CA MET A 1 44.58 -25.62 62.12
C MET A 1 43.09 -25.54 61.83
N ASP A 2 42.74 -25.26 60.57
CA ASP A 2 42.39 -26.25 59.52
C ASP A 2 40.89 -26.53 59.64
N GLY A 3 40.03 -26.57 58.62
CA GLY A 3 40.04 -26.44 57.17
C GLY A 3 38.55 -26.25 56.76
N ASP A 4 38.25 -25.57 55.66
CA ASP A 4 37.96 -26.14 54.33
C ASP A 4 36.46 -26.37 54.03
N ASP A 5 36.12 -26.01 52.80
CA ASP A 5 34.84 -26.00 52.11
C ASP A 5 34.26 -27.41 51.81
N MET A 6 32.94 -27.56 51.57
CA MET A 6 32.39 -28.42 50.49
C MET A 6 30.84 -28.40 50.35
N TYR A 7 30.40 -27.96 49.16
CA TYR A 7 29.37 -28.50 48.23
C TYR A 7 28.12 -29.30 48.68
N ASP A 8 26.96 -28.75 48.30
CA ASP A 8 25.89 -29.28 47.40
C ASP A 8 25.73 -30.80 47.19
N SER A 9 24.48 -31.30 47.33
CA SER A 9 23.74 -32.11 46.32
C SER A 9 22.45 -32.72 46.87
N ALA A 10 21.34 -32.54 46.14
CA ALA A 10 20.31 -33.53 45.74
C ALA A 10 18.87 -32.96 45.72
N ASP A 11 18.42 -32.55 44.52
CA ASP A 11 17.24 -33.05 43.75
C ASP A 11 16.28 -34.03 44.50
N ASP A 12 14.95 -34.00 44.37
CA ASP A 12 14.09 -33.97 43.18
C ASP A 12 12.61 -33.70 43.58
N ASP A 13 11.73 -33.54 42.57
CA ASP A 13 10.27 -33.71 42.55
C ASP A 13 9.37 -32.45 42.67
N ILE A 14 9.17 -31.76 41.54
CA ILE A 14 7.89 -31.09 41.25
C ILE A 14 7.50 -31.29 39.77
N ASP A 15 7.06 -32.51 39.46
CA ASP A 15 6.33 -32.83 38.23
C ASP A 15 4.86 -33.18 38.58
N ASP A 16 3.99 -32.95 37.60
CA ASP A 16 2.58 -33.37 37.50
C ASP A 16 1.46 -32.48 38.09
N TYR A 17 1.26 -31.29 37.52
CA TYR A 17 -0.03 -30.57 37.61
C TYR A 17 -0.59 -30.09 36.25
N TYR A 18 -0.34 -30.83 35.16
CA TYR A 18 -0.99 -30.56 33.86
C TYR A 18 -1.27 -31.85 33.08
N ASN A 19 -2.07 -32.76 33.64
CA ASN A 19 -2.69 -33.85 32.87
C ASN A 19 -3.98 -34.31 33.56
N ASP A 20 -5.09 -33.58 33.36
CA ASP A 20 -6.41 -34.19 33.32
C ASP A 20 -7.47 -33.24 32.76
N TYR A 21 -7.70 -33.29 31.44
CA TYR A 21 -9.02 -33.03 30.87
C TYR A 21 -9.19 -34.01 29.72
N ASP A 22 -9.90 -35.07 30.06
CA ASP A 22 -10.28 -36.21 29.25
C ASP A 22 -11.16 -35.80 28.06
N ASP A 23 -11.04 -36.62 27.03
CA ASP A 23 -11.51 -36.46 25.66
C ASP A 23 -13.00 -36.84 25.57
N ASP A 24 -13.89 -35.85 25.52
CA ASP A 24 -15.32 -36.04 25.17
C ASP A 24 -15.69 -35.18 23.96
N MET A 25 -15.15 -35.56 22.81
CA MET A 25 -15.53 -35.08 21.48
C MET A 25 -16.95 -35.57 21.12
N ASN A 26 -17.95 -34.70 21.27
CA ASN A 26 -19.21 -34.81 20.54
C ASN A 26 -18.96 -34.57 19.03
N PRO A 27 -19.29 -35.52 18.13
CA PRO A 27 -19.07 -35.35 16.71
C PRO A 27 -20.31 -34.73 16.06
N ASP A 28 -20.63 -33.47 16.39
CA ASP A 28 -21.65 -32.71 15.67
C ASP A 28 -21.06 -31.39 15.16
N GLY A 29 -20.57 -31.45 13.91
CA GLY A 29 -20.87 -30.41 12.93
C GLY A 29 -20.24 -29.01 13.05
N ASP A 30 -19.20 -28.80 13.86
CA ASP A 30 -18.45 -27.54 13.79
C ASP A 30 -17.52 -27.56 12.58
N GLU A 31 -17.97 -26.91 11.50
CA GLU A 31 -17.09 -26.50 10.40
C GLU A 31 -15.90 -25.76 11.00
N ILE A 32 -14.72 -26.40 10.97
CA ILE A 32 -13.44 -25.72 11.18
C ILE A 32 -13.40 -24.64 10.10
N ILE A 33 -13.74 -23.40 10.46
CA ILE A 33 -13.56 -22.24 9.61
C ILE A 33 -12.06 -22.16 9.34
N LYS A 34 -11.62 -22.71 8.21
CA LYS A 34 -10.25 -22.55 7.74
C LYS A 34 -10.03 -21.05 7.62
N ALA A 35 -9.23 -20.49 8.52
CA ALA A 35 -8.87 -19.08 8.47
C ALA A 35 -8.32 -18.78 7.07
N GLU A 36 -8.96 -17.87 6.33
CA GLU A 36 -8.45 -17.44 5.03
C GLU A 36 -7.04 -16.88 5.24
N SER A 37 -6.07 -17.33 4.44
CA SER A 37 -4.70 -16.83 4.48
C SER A 37 -4.67 -15.30 4.32
N GLU A 38 -3.90 -14.63 5.18
CA GLU A 38 -3.63 -13.19 5.07
C GLU A 38 -2.82 -12.85 3.81
N ASP A 39 -2.01 -13.79 3.35
CA ASP A 39 -1.18 -13.68 2.15
C ASP A 39 -1.98 -14.07 0.91
N ALA A 40 -1.82 -13.28 -0.15
CA ALA A 40 -2.39 -13.57 -1.46
C ALA A 40 -1.56 -14.61 -2.21
N GLU A 41 -2.19 -15.29 -3.17
CA GLU A 41 -1.43 -15.97 -4.23
C GLU A 41 -0.93 -14.95 -5.26
N PHE A 42 0.38 -14.88 -5.48
CA PHE A 42 0.99 -13.92 -6.40
C PHE A 42 2.28 -14.42 -7.05
N GLU A 43 2.65 -13.79 -8.17
CA GLU A 43 3.96 -13.94 -8.81
C GLU A 43 4.69 -12.58 -8.89
N CYS A 44 6.01 -12.61 -8.74
CA CYS A 44 6.88 -11.45 -8.95
C CYS A 44 7.44 -11.50 -10.38
N LEU A 45 7.08 -10.52 -11.19
CA LEU A 45 7.48 -10.42 -12.59
C LEU A 45 8.48 -9.29 -12.80
N ASN A 46 9.48 -9.55 -13.64
CA ASN A 46 10.33 -8.49 -14.19
C ASN A 46 9.66 -7.80 -15.40
N VAL A 47 10.26 -6.70 -15.87
CA VAL A 47 9.71 -5.89 -16.98
C VAL A 47 9.45 -6.73 -18.23
N PHE A 48 10.39 -7.59 -18.62
CA PHE A 48 10.26 -8.44 -19.81
C PHE A 48 9.08 -9.43 -19.70
N GLN A 49 8.90 -10.05 -18.53
CA GLN A 49 7.79 -10.97 -18.29
C GLN A 49 6.45 -10.24 -18.36
N VAL A 50 6.36 -9.02 -17.82
CA VAL A 50 5.16 -8.20 -17.90
C VAL A 50 4.84 -7.81 -19.34
N GLU A 51 5.83 -7.35 -20.10
CA GLU A 51 5.64 -7.04 -21.52
C GLU A 51 5.13 -8.23 -22.30
N ARG A 52 5.62 -9.45 -22.00
CA ARG A 52 5.11 -10.68 -22.60
C ARG A 52 3.63 -10.90 -22.29
N VAL A 53 3.21 -10.79 -21.03
CA VAL A 53 1.80 -10.94 -20.61
C VAL A 53 0.89 -9.93 -21.33
N LEU A 54 1.32 -8.67 -21.41
CA LEU A 54 0.56 -7.63 -22.10
C LEU A 54 0.48 -7.91 -23.61
N ASN A 55 1.59 -8.30 -24.24
CA ASN A 55 1.65 -8.60 -25.67
C ASN A 55 0.86 -9.85 -26.06
N GLU A 56 0.81 -10.87 -25.21
CA GLU A 56 -0.06 -12.06 -25.40
C GLU A 56 -1.54 -11.66 -25.45
N SER A 57 -1.95 -10.74 -24.57
CA SER A 57 -3.32 -10.21 -24.54
C SER A 57 -3.64 -9.38 -25.79
N VAL A 58 -2.68 -8.55 -26.23
CA VAL A 58 -2.78 -7.79 -27.49
C VAL A 58 -2.92 -8.72 -28.69
N ALA A 59 -2.07 -9.76 -28.79
CA ALA A 59 -2.12 -10.74 -29.87
C ALA A 59 -3.45 -11.50 -29.89
N SER A 60 -3.93 -11.94 -28.73
CA SER A 60 -5.20 -12.66 -28.60
C SER A 60 -6.40 -11.81 -29.05
N LEU A 61 -6.44 -10.52 -28.66
CA LEU A 61 -7.49 -9.63 -29.11
C LEU A 61 -7.38 -9.30 -30.61
N ALA A 62 -6.17 -9.05 -31.10
CA ALA A 62 -5.92 -8.73 -32.51
C ALA A 62 -6.39 -9.87 -33.43
N GLU A 63 -6.14 -11.12 -33.05
CA GLU A 63 -6.60 -12.30 -33.78
C GLU A 63 -8.13 -12.46 -33.72
N LYS A 64 -8.72 -12.41 -32.52
CA LYS A 64 -10.18 -12.62 -32.33
C LYS A 64 -11.05 -11.55 -32.99
N ALA A 65 -10.61 -10.29 -32.94
CA ALA A 65 -11.35 -9.16 -33.48
C ALA A 65 -10.89 -8.74 -34.89
N VAL A 66 -9.85 -9.40 -35.44
CA VAL A 66 -9.28 -9.09 -36.77
C VAL A 66 -8.91 -7.61 -36.91
N ILE A 67 -8.16 -7.10 -35.94
CA ILE A 67 -7.70 -5.70 -35.87
C ILE A 67 -6.18 -5.62 -35.76
N SER A 68 -5.60 -4.44 -36.04
CA SER A 68 -4.16 -4.25 -35.89
C SER A 68 -3.72 -4.35 -34.41
N PRO A 69 -2.50 -4.83 -34.11
CA PRO A 69 -1.98 -4.91 -32.74
C PRO A 69 -1.97 -3.55 -32.02
N SER A 70 -1.71 -2.46 -32.75
CA SER A 70 -1.74 -1.11 -32.20
C SER A 70 -3.15 -0.72 -31.76
N LEU A 71 -4.17 -1.08 -32.54
CA LEU A 71 -5.57 -0.83 -32.20
C LEU A 71 -6.01 -1.70 -31.02
N ALA A 72 -5.67 -3.00 -31.04
CA ALA A 72 -5.95 -3.92 -29.94
C ALA A 72 -5.37 -3.41 -28.61
N ARG A 73 -4.13 -2.91 -28.62
CA ARG A 73 -3.48 -2.37 -27.42
C ARG A 73 -4.21 -1.14 -26.86
N MET A 74 -4.64 -0.22 -27.70
CA MET A 74 -5.42 0.94 -27.25
C MET A 74 -6.77 0.52 -26.63
N LEU A 75 -7.45 -0.46 -27.24
CA LEU A 75 -8.72 -0.97 -26.74
C LEU A 75 -8.57 -1.69 -25.40
N LEU A 76 -7.53 -2.52 -25.25
CA LEU A 76 -7.22 -3.19 -23.98
C LEU A 76 -6.96 -2.20 -22.86
N HIS A 77 -6.14 -1.18 -23.15
CA HIS A 77 -5.83 -0.12 -22.19
C HIS A 77 -7.09 0.64 -21.74
N ALA A 78 -8.04 0.90 -22.65
CA ALA A 78 -9.28 1.59 -22.35
C ALA A 78 -10.34 0.72 -21.63
N ASN A 79 -10.21 -0.62 -21.67
CA ASN A 79 -11.25 -1.55 -21.22
C ASN A 79 -10.71 -2.62 -20.24
N GLU A 80 -9.80 -2.24 -19.35
CA GLU A 80 -9.30 -3.09 -18.25
C GLU A 80 -8.69 -4.43 -18.70
N TRP A 81 -8.16 -4.49 -19.92
CA TRP A 81 -7.49 -5.67 -20.48
C TRP A 81 -8.35 -6.94 -20.59
N ASP A 82 -9.69 -6.82 -20.58
CA ASP A 82 -10.59 -7.95 -20.77
C ASP A 82 -10.85 -8.22 -22.27
N VAL A 83 -10.10 -9.19 -22.82
CA VAL A 83 -10.19 -9.59 -24.23
C VAL A 83 -11.61 -9.98 -24.63
N ASN A 84 -12.31 -10.78 -23.81
CA ASN A 84 -13.60 -11.35 -24.21
C ASN A 84 -14.71 -10.28 -24.15
N LYS A 85 -14.67 -9.40 -23.15
CA LYS A 85 -15.56 -8.24 -23.06
C LYS A 85 -15.37 -7.29 -24.25
N ILE A 86 -14.14 -7.04 -24.69
CA ILE A 86 -13.90 -6.16 -25.84
C ILE A 86 -14.42 -6.80 -27.13
N VAL A 87 -14.20 -8.10 -27.34
CA VAL A 87 -14.74 -8.82 -28.51
C VAL A 87 -16.26 -8.73 -28.58
N SER A 88 -16.96 -8.91 -27.46
CA SER A 88 -18.43 -8.78 -27.43
C SER A 88 -18.91 -7.34 -27.65
N LEU A 89 -18.18 -6.35 -27.14
CA LEU A 89 -18.47 -4.92 -27.38
C LEU A 89 -18.26 -4.53 -28.84
N LEU A 90 -17.18 -4.99 -29.48
CA LEU A 90 -16.94 -4.74 -30.90
C LEU A 90 -17.98 -5.43 -31.79
N ALA A 91 -18.42 -6.64 -31.44
CA ALA A 91 -19.45 -7.35 -32.18
C ALA A 91 -20.84 -6.69 -32.08
N SER A 92 -21.13 -5.97 -31.00
CA SER A 92 -22.43 -5.32 -30.77
C SER A 92 -22.47 -3.87 -31.25
N ASP A 93 -21.41 -3.09 -30.97
CA ASP A 93 -21.30 -1.67 -31.32
C ASP A 93 -19.82 -1.31 -31.56
N GLU A 94 -19.30 -1.66 -32.74
CA GLU A 94 -17.93 -1.35 -33.14
C GLU A 94 -17.66 0.16 -33.09
N THR A 95 -18.53 0.95 -33.72
CA THR A 95 -18.30 2.39 -33.89
C THR A 95 -18.35 3.16 -32.57
N GLY A 96 -19.31 2.86 -31.70
CA GLY A 96 -19.40 3.51 -30.39
C GLY A 96 -18.31 3.04 -29.44
N THR A 97 -17.88 1.77 -29.51
CA THR A 97 -16.77 1.25 -28.69
C THR A 97 -15.45 1.92 -29.03
N LEU A 98 -15.17 2.09 -30.33
CA LEU A 98 -14.00 2.83 -30.80
C LEU A 98 -14.04 4.29 -30.33
N ARG A 99 -15.18 4.98 -30.51
CA ARG A 99 -15.33 6.38 -30.08
C ARG A 99 -15.18 6.56 -28.57
N ARG A 100 -15.80 5.70 -27.75
CA ARG A 100 -15.67 5.72 -26.28
C ARG A 100 -14.22 5.50 -25.83
N SER A 101 -13.44 4.78 -26.64
CA SER A 101 -12.01 4.52 -26.39
C SER A 101 -11.10 5.61 -26.97
N GLY A 102 -11.64 6.72 -27.48
CA GLY A 102 -10.87 7.81 -28.08
C GLY A 102 -10.25 7.46 -29.43
N ILE A 103 -10.86 6.54 -30.18
CA ILE A 103 -10.36 6.00 -31.45
C ILE A 103 -11.37 6.28 -32.57
N LEU A 104 -10.87 6.62 -33.75
CA LEU A 104 -11.70 6.86 -34.92
C LEU A 104 -12.13 5.54 -35.59
N PRO A 105 -13.42 5.35 -35.93
CA PRO A 105 -13.87 4.17 -36.68
C PRO A 105 -13.26 4.07 -38.08
N PRO A 106 -13.05 2.84 -38.60
CA PRO A 106 -12.66 2.62 -39.99
C PRO A 106 -13.63 3.33 -40.95
N GLY A 107 -13.11 4.13 -41.88
CA GLY A 107 -13.92 4.86 -42.87
C GLY A 107 -14.22 6.33 -42.54
N SER A 108 -13.90 6.83 -41.33
CA SER A 108 -13.96 8.27 -41.01
C SER A 108 -12.65 9.03 -41.27
N ALA A 109 -11.61 8.36 -41.77
CA ALA A 109 -10.33 8.99 -42.03
C ALA A 109 -10.46 10.03 -43.15
N ALA A 110 -10.36 11.32 -42.80
CA ALA A 110 -10.16 12.37 -43.78
C ALA A 110 -8.74 12.23 -44.35
N VAL A 111 -8.62 11.56 -45.50
CA VAL A 111 -7.35 11.47 -46.24
C VAL A 111 -7.00 12.84 -46.78
N SER A 112 -6.27 13.63 -45.99
CA SER A 112 -5.63 14.85 -46.48
C SER A 112 -4.47 14.42 -47.39
N ARG A 113 -4.69 14.50 -48.70
CA ARG A 113 -3.63 14.39 -49.71
C ARG A 113 -2.54 15.43 -49.40
N PRO A 114 -1.24 15.09 -49.52
CA PRO A 114 -0.20 16.10 -49.49
C PRO A 114 -0.39 17.01 -50.71
N SER A 115 -0.93 18.20 -50.49
CA SER A 115 -0.96 19.25 -51.51
C SER A 115 0.44 19.81 -51.66
N SER A 116 1.02 19.68 -52.85
CA SER A 116 2.29 20.31 -53.25
C SER A 116 2.13 21.84 -53.27
N GLY A 117 2.11 22.48 -52.10
CA GLY A 117 1.88 23.92 -51.93
C GLY A 117 2.27 24.44 -50.55
N LEU A 118 2.23 25.77 -50.39
CA LEU A 118 2.45 26.45 -49.10
C LEU A 118 1.45 25.93 -48.06
N SER A 119 1.96 25.32 -46.99
CA SER A 119 1.19 24.85 -45.84
C SER A 119 1.17 25.92 -44.75
N TYR A 120 0.05 26.00 -44.02
CA TYR A 120 -0.12 26.88 -42.87
C TYR A 120 -0.35 26.03 -41.61
N CYS A 121 0.34 26.37 -40.51
CA CYS A 121 0.15 25.70 -39.23
C CYS A 121 -0.67 26.57 -38.28
N ALA A 122 -1.84 26.09 -37.85
CA ALA A 122 -2.73 26.83 -36.94
C ALA A 122 -2.16 27.02 -35.51
N VAL A 123 -1.10 26.30 -35.13
CA VAL A 123 -0.49 26.38 -33.79
C VAL A 123 0.60 27.44 -33.72
N CYS A 124 1.57 27.43 -34.64
CA CYS A 124 2.65 28.43 -34.67
C CYS A 124 2.36 29.62 -35.59
N ALA A 125 1.26 29.60 -36.33
CA ALA A 125 0.89 30.59 -37.35
C ALA A 125 1.93 30.79 -38.47
N GLU A 126 2.86 29.85 -38.66
CA GLU A 126 3.83 29.89 -39.74
C GLU A 126 3.23 29.39 -41.07
N GLN A 127 3.68 29.99 -42.17
CA GLN A 127 3.32 29.62 -43.53
C GLN A 127 4.59 29.33 -44.34
N GLY A 128 4.59 28.22 -45.07
CA GLY A 128 5.78 27.81 -45.84
C GLY A 128 5.69 26.37 -46.35
N ILE A 129 6.83 25.82 -46.77
CA ILE A 129 6.94 24.39 -47.04
C ILE A 129 7.18 23.68 -45.70
N LEU A 130 6.09 23.48 -44.96
CA LEU A 130 6.13 22.84 -43.65
C LEU A 130 5.90 21.34 -43.79
N GLU A 131 6.65 20.56 -43.02
CA GLU A 131 6.36 19.13 -42.87
C GLU A 131 5.14 18.95 -41.97
N MET A 132 3.97 18.74 -42.58
CA MET A 132 2.72 18.55 -41.88
C MET A 132 2.53 17.08 -41.48
N ARG A 133 2.03 16.87 -40.27
CA ARG A 133 1.64 15.55 -39.73
C ARG A 133 0.21 15.62 -39.24
N ALA A 134 -0.55 14.56 -39.53
CA ALA A 134 -1.96 14.47 -39.15
C ALA A 134 -2.25 13.11 -38.49
N LEU A 135 -3.22 13.12 -37.59
CA LEU A 135 -3.87 11.92 -37.09
C LEU A 135 -5.04 11.53 -38.01
N SER A 136 -5.73 10.43 -37.71
CA SER A 136 -6.89 9.99 -38.48
C SER A 136 -8.09 10.95 -38.40
N CYS A 137 -8.14 11.87 -37.42
CA CYS A 137 -9.15 12.94 -37.35
C CYS A 137 -9.03 13.98 -38.48
N GLY A 138 -7.93 13.99 -39.23
CA GLY A 138 -7.69 14.93 -40.33
C GLY A 138 -7.03 16.25 -39.90
N HIS A 139 -6.95 16.55 -38.59
CA HIS A 139 -6.24 17.72 -38.09
C HIS A 139 -4.73 17.58 -38.33
N ALA A 140 -4.17 18.55 -39.06
CA ALA A 140 -2.78 18.55 -39.49
C ALA A 140 -2.03 19.74 -38.89
N PHE A 141 -0.83 19.48 -38.37
CA PHE A 141 0.04 20.49 -37.77
C PHE A 141 1.49 20.24 -38.17
N CYS A 142 2.35 21.27 -38.12
CA CYS A 142 3.74 21.09 -38.49
C CYS A 142 4.46 20.15 -37.50
N ALA A 143 5.47 19.43 -37.97
CA ALA A 143 6.24 18.48 -37.16
C ALA A 143 6.87 19.12 -35.92
N VAL A 144 7.24 20.41 -35.99
CA VAL A 144 7.81 21.17 -34.86
C VAL A 144 6.78 21.34 -33.75
N CYS A 145 5.55 21.78 -34.06
CA CYS A 145 4.48 21.93 -33.08
C CYS A 145 4.11 20.60 -32.44
N TRP A 146 4.00 19.54 -33.24
CA TRP A 146 3.77 18.19 -32.73
C TRP A 146 4.85 17.75 -31.73
N ARG A 147 6.12 17.96 -32.08
CA ARG A 147 7.25 17.62 -31.21
C ARG A 147 7.19 18.38 -29.89
N GLN A 148 7.02 19.71 -29.95
CA GLN A 148 6.93 20.55 -28.76
C GLN A 148 5.76 20.14 -27.87
N HIS A 149 4.58 19.89 -28.46
CA HIS A 149 3.41 19.45 -27.72
C HIS A 149 3.63 18.09 -27.03
N ILE A 150 4.13 17.10 -27.77
CA ILE A 150 4.39 15.76 -27.24
C ILE A 150 5.46 15.82 -26.14
N GLU A 151 6.58 16.54 -26.36
CA GLU A 151 7.64 16.71 -25.37
C GLU A 151 7.11 17.40 -24.10
N ALA A 152 6.28 18.43 -24.22
CA ALA A 152 5.64 19.11 -23.10
C ALA A 152 4.73 18.16 -22.30
N LYS A 153 3.86 17.41 -22.98
CA LYS A 153 2.96 16.44 -22.34
C LYS A 153 3.68 15.28 -21.67
N ILE A 154 4.76 14.77 -22.27
CA ILE A 154 5.63 13.79 -21.62
C ILE A 154 6.30 14.42 -20.39
N SER A 155 6.68 15.70 -20.45
CA SER A 155 7.28 16.38 -19.30
C SER A 155 6.28 16.53 -18.14
N GLU A 156 4.99 16.75 -18.44
CA GLU A 156 3.86 16.72 -17.50
C GLU A 156 3.51 15.31 -16.97
N GLY A 157 4.10 14.24 -17.52
CA GLY A 157 3.84 12.86 -17.10
C GLY A 157 2.70 12.16 -17.84
N VAL A 158 2.21 12.75 -18.93
CA VAL A 158 1.15 12.20 -19.80
C VAL A 158 1.79 11.48 -20.98
N ALA A 159 1.38 10.21 -21.21
CA ALA A 159 1.89 9.42 -22.32
C ALA A 159 0.77 8.67 -23.06
N SER A 160 0.16 7.66 -22.44
CA SER A 160 -0.87 6.83 -23.09
C SER A 160 -2.17 7.58 -23.46
N ARG A 161 -2.39 8.76 -22.85
CA ARG A 161 -3.55 9.64 -23.04
C ARG A 161 -3.23 10.90 -23.85
N LEU A 162 -2.19 10.87 -24.67
CA LEU A 162 -1.90 11.97 -25.59
C LEU A 162 -3.03 12.12 -26.59
N GLU A 163 -3.61 13.31 -26.69
CA GLU A 163 -4.74 13.62 -27.59
C GLU A 163 -4.27 14.50 -28.76
N CYS A 164 -5.17 14.73 -29.72
CA CYS A 164 -4.96 15.69 -30.79
C CYS A 164 -4.78 17.12 -30.23
N MET A 165 -3.99 17.95 -30.92
CA MET A 165 -3.78 19.35 -30.51
C MET A 165 -4.98 20.27 -30.82
N ASP A 166 -5.95 19.80 -31.60
CA ASP A 166 -7.13 20.59 -31.98
C ASP A 166 -8.13 20.72 -30.82
N SER A 167 -8.67 21.92 -30.62
CA SER A 167 -9.62 22.20 -29.54
C SER A 167 -10.94 21.49 -29.76
N GLY A 168 -11.27 20.53 -28.89
CA GLY A 168 -12.49 19.72 -28.99
C GLY A 168 -12.29 18.36 -29.66
N CYS A 169 -11.05 18.00 -30.02
CA CYS A 169 -10.73 16.69 -30.57
C CYS A 169 -10.10 15.76 -29.51
N SER A 170 -10.87 14.82 -28.97
CA SER A 170 -10.40 13.82 -28.00
C SER A 170 -9.84 12.55 -28.63
N LEU A 171 -9.34 12.63 -29.88
CA LEU A 171 -8.73 11.49 -30.54
C LEU A 171 -7.34 11.23 -29.95
N LEU A 172 -7.10 10.00 -29.49
CA LEU A 172 -5.81 9.60 -28.94
C LEU A 172 -4.74 9.43 -30.03
N CYS A 173 -3.52 9.85 -29.71
CA CYS A 173 -2.32 9.63 -30.50
C CYS A 173 -1.84 8.18 -30.36
N PRO A 174 -1.80 7.38 -31.44
CA PRO A 174 -1.21 6.05 -31.38
C PRO A 174 0.29 6.11 -31.07
N SER A 175 0.83 5.13 -30.33
CA SER A 175 2.26 5.09 -29.98
C SER A 175 3.19 5.18 -31.19
N GLU A 176 2.85 4.53 -32.31
CA GLU A 176 3.61 4.61 -33.55
C GLU A 176 3.69 6.03 -34.13
N PHE A 177 2.67 6.85 -33.92
CA PHE A 177 2.70 8.26 -34.33
C PHE A 177 3.64 9.06 -33.43
N VAL A 178 3.52 8.89 -32.11
CA VAL A 178 4.36 9.58 -31.12
C VAL A 178 5.84 9.24 -31.30
N LEU A 179 6.15 7.95 -31.43
CA LEU A 179 7.52 7.44 -31.58
C LEU A 179 8.20 7.88 -32.89
N ARG A 180 7.43 8.23 -33.93
CA ARG A 180 7.96 8.78 -35.19
C ARG A 180 8.25 10.28 -35.11
N ILE A 181 7.60 11.01 -34.21
CA ILE A 181 7.80 12.45 -34.02
C ILE A 181 8.96 12.73 -33.06
N LEU A 182 9.12 11.88 -32.05
CA LEU A 182 10.20 11.98 -31.08
C LEU A 182 11.55 11.60 -31.73
N ASP A 183 12.42 12.58 -31.85
CA ASP A 183 13.79 12.46 -32.34
C ASP A 183 14.80 12.28 -31.19
N LYS A 184 14.55 12.89 -30.03
CA LYS A 184 15.42 12.82 -28.85
C LYS A 184 15.27 11.49 -28.09
N PRO A 185 16.35 10.70 -27.91
CA PRO A 185 16.29 9.41 -27.20
C PRO A 185 15.75 9.50 -25.77
N GLN A 186 16.07 10.60 -25.06
CA GLN A 186 15.62 10.84 -23.69
C GLN A 186 14.09 10.92 -23.55
N PHE A 187 13.41 11.58 -24.50
CA PHE A 187 11.96 11.70 -24.50
C PHE A 187 11.30 10.40 -24.94
N ARG A 188 11.91 9.69 -25.89
CA ARG A 188 11.47 8.37 -26.31
C ARG A 188 11.46 7.37 -25.15
N ALA A 189 12.58 7.24 -24.44
CA ALA A 189 12.68 6.35 -23.28
C ALA A 189 11.69 6.72 -22.16
N ARG A 190 11.49 8.03 -21.93
CA ARG A 190 10.51 8.53 -20.95
C ARG A 190 9.07 8.21 -21.37
N TYR A 191 8.74 8.37 -22.65
CA TYR A 191 7.44 8.00 -23.21
C TYR A 191 7.17 6.50 -23.03
N GLU A 192 8.09 5.64 -23.48
CA GLU A 192 7.96 4.18 -23.38
C GLU A 192 7.77 3.74 -21.91
N ARG A 193 8.55 4.31 -20.98
CA ARG A 193 8.40 4.08 -19.53
C ARG A 193 7.03 4.48 -18.99
N PHE A 194 6.51 5.65 -19.39
CA PHE A 194 5.20 6.11 -18.92
C PHE A 194 4.05 5.31 -19.52
N VAL A 195 4.13 4.96 -20.81
CA VAL A 195 3.17 4.06 -21.45
C VAL A 195 3.14 2.71 -20.75
N PHE A 196 4.30 2.10 -20.48
CA PHE A 196 4.39 0.86 -19.73
C PHE A 196 3.76 0.96 -18.34
N ARG A 197 4.06 2.05 -17.62
CA ARG A 197 3.45 2.32 -16.31
C ARG A 197 1.93 2.41 -16.38
N ASP A 198 1.40 3.14 -17.36
CA ASP A 198 -0.04 3.32 -17.53
C ASP A 198 -0.72 1.97 -17.84
N TYR A 199 -0.11 1.15 -18.71
CA TYR A 199 -0.60 -0.21 -19.01
C TYR A 199 -0.64 -1.12 -17.78
N VAL A 200 0.45 -1.19 -17.02
CA VAL A 200 0.48 -1.98 -15.78
C VAL A 200 -0.56 -1.47 -14.78
N SER A 201 -0.73 -0.14 -14.65
CA SER A 201 -1.68 0.46 -13.71
C SER A 201 -3.14 0.18 -14.09
N SER A 202 -3.44 0.11 -15.39
CA SER A 202 -4.77 -0.22 -15.92
C SER A 202 -5.10 -1.71 -15.90
N HIS A 203 -4.11 -2.59 -15.74
CA HIS A 203 -4.32 -4.02 -15.73
C HIS A 203 -4.85 -4.48 -14.36
N PRO A 204 -5.94 -5.28 -14.31
CA PRO A 204 -6.60 -5.62 -13.04
C PRO A 204 -5.75 -6.50 -12.12
N GLU A 205 -4.90 -7.36 -12.69
CA GLU A 205 -4.06 -8.29 -11.93
C GLU A 205 -2.64 -7.78 -11.65
N LEU A 206 -2.19 -6.68 -12.27
CA LEU A 206 -0.80 -6.22 -12.17
C LEU A 206 -0.69 -5.00 -11.25
N LYS A 207 0.33 -4.97 -10.40
CA LYS A 207 0.66 -3.86 -9.50
C LYS A 207 2.16 -3.67 -9.41
N PHE A 208 2.62 -2.42 -9.46
CA PHE A 208 4.02 -2.13 -9.18
C PHE A 208 4.36 -2.42 -7.71
N CYS A 209 5.56 -2.93 -7.48
CA CYS A 209 6.11 -2.99 -6.13
C CYS A 209 6.26 -1.57 -5.57
N VAL A 210 5.94 -1.40 -4.29
CA VAL A 210 6.04 -0.13 -3.55
C VAL A 210 7.42 0.08 -2.92
N GLY A 211 8.30 -0.91 -3.02
CA GLY A 211 9.66 -0.85 -2.54
C GLY A 211 10.47 0.24 -3.26
N LYS A 212 11.35 0.91 -2.52
CA LYS A 212 12.21 1.97 -3.06
C LYS A 212 13.08 1.41 -4.18
N ASP A 213 13.07 2.11 -5.32
CA ASP A 213 13.84 1.77 -6.53
C ASP A 213 13.61 0.34 -7.06
N CYS A 214 12.50 -0.31 -6.67
CA CYS A 214 12.13 -1.64 -7.15
C CYS A 214 11.29 -1.55 -8.43
N GLN A 215 11.72 -2.26 -9.48
CA GLN A 215 11.01 -2.32 -10.76
C GLN A 215 10.16 -3.58 -10.94
N THR A 216 10.10 -4.43 -9.92
CA THR A 216 9.31 -5.67 -9.94
C THR A 216 7.83 -5.34 -9.96
N VAL A 217 7.07 -6.09 -10.76
CA VAL A 217 5.61 -6.02 -10.83
C VAL A 217 5.04 -7.27 -10.20
N ILE A 218 4.10 -7.10 -9.29
CA ILE A 218 3.35 -8.19 -8.68
C ILE A 218 2.15 -8.49 -9.56
N ARG A 219 1.95 -9.76 -9.90
CA ARG A 219 0.69 -10.22 -10.49
C ARG A 219 -0.07 -11.06 -9.48
N SER A 220 -1.34 -10.73 -9.26
CA SER A 220 -2.24 -11.52 -8.43
C SER A 220 -3.65 -11.49 -9.00
N LYS A 221 -4.34 -12.63 -8.92
CA LYS A 221 -5.77 -12.73 -9.26
C LYS A 221 -6.66 -12.22 -8.12
N GLU A 222 -6.10 -12.09 -6.92
CA GLU A 222 -6.82 -11.68 -5.75
C GLU A 222 -6.97 -10.16 -5.68
N LYS A 223 -8.22 -9.69 -5.67
CA LYS A 223 -8.55 -8.27 -5.54
C LYS A 223 -8.85 -7.85 -4.11
N LYS A 224 -8.73 -8.78 -3.15
CA LYS A 224 -8.98 -8.55 -1.72
C LYS A 224 -7.79 -7.85 -1.06
N ALA A 225 -8.02 -7.27 0.12
CA ALA A 225 -7.00 -6.64 0.93
C ALA A 225 -6.07 -7.68 1.60
N LYS A 226 -5.23 -8.31 0.78
CA LYS A 226 -4.26 -9.34 1.21
C LYS A 226 -2.83 -8.86 1.09
N ARG A 227 -1.94 -9.49 1.86
CA ARG A 227 -0.52 -9.20 1.92
C ARG A 227 0.18 -9.86 0.73
N VAL A 228 1.10 -9.11 0.12
CA VAL A 228 2.08 -9.62 -0.84
C VAL A 228 3.46 -9.18 -0.42
N THR A 229 4.49 -9.99 -0.67
CA THR A 229 5.88 -9.67 -0.35
C THR A 229 6.74 -9.80 -1.59
N CYS A 230 7.35 -8.71 -2.03
CA CYS A 230 8.20 -8.73 -3.21
C CYS A 230 9.45 -9.58 -2.96
N SER A 231 9.73 -10.55 -3.83
CA SER A 231 10.91 -11.42 -3.72
C SER A 231 12.24 -10.71 -4.01
N THR A 232 12.21 -9.52 -4.64
CA THR A 232 13.41 -8.77 -5.00
C THR A 232 13.87 -7.82 -3.90
N CYS A 233 12.94 -7.07 -3.29
CA CYS A 233 13.27 -6.04 -2.29
C CYS A 233 12.68 -6.35 -0.89
N ASN A 234 12.03 -7.50 -0.71
CA ASN A 234 11.39 -7.94 0.54
C ASN A 234 10.39 -6.95 1.14
N THR A 235 9.88 -6.00 0.35
CA THR A 235 8.85 -5.07 0.79
C THR A 235 7.48 -5.75 0.74
N SER A 236 6.78 -5.74 1.87
CA SER A 236 5.43 -6.28 2.00
C SER A 236 4.37 -5.19 1.99
N PHE A 237 3.30 -5.37 1.23
CA PHE A 237 2.23 -4.38 1.08
C PHE A 237 0.89 -5.02 0.74
N CYS A 238 -0.18 -4.24 0.74
CA CYS A 238 -1.51 -4.68 0.35
C CYS A 238 -1.66 -4.68 -1.18
N VAL A 239 -2.02 -5.82 -1.77
CA VAL A 239 -2.19 -5.93 -3.23
C VAL A 239 -3.33 -5.07 -3.80
N ALA A 240 -4.37 -4.83 -3.00
CA ALA A 240 -5.54 -4.08 -3.45
C ALA A 240 -5.30 -2.56 -3.51
N CYS A 241 -4.67 -1.98 -2.47
CA CYS A 241 -4.52 -0.52 -2.35
C CYS A 241 -3.08 0.00 -2.48
N GLY A 242 -2.07 -0.88 -2.44
CA GLY A 242 -0.66 -0.48 -2.60
C GLY A 242 -0.07 0.29 -1.40
N VAL A 243 -0.72 0.29 -0.24
CA VAL A 243 -0.10 0.80 1.01
C VAL A 243 0.43 -0.38 1.83
N ASP A 244 1.13 -0.10 2.92
CA ASP A 244 1.50 -1.13 3.90
C ASP A 244 0.29 -2.00 4.22
N TYR A 245 0.50 -3.33 4.31
CA TYR A 245 -0.61 -4.21 4.70
C TYR A 245 -1.20 -3.70 6.02
N HIS A 246 -2.50 -3.90 6.23
CA HIS A 246 -3.21 -3.09 7.22
C HIS A 246 -4.33 -3.86 7.92
N ALA A 247 -4.27 -5.19 7.98
CA ALA A 247 -5.21 -5.94 8.80
C ALA A 247 -5.13 -5.48 10.27
N PRO A 248 -6.28 -5.30 10.95
CA PRO A 248 -7.62 -5.73 10.56
C PRO A 248 -8.45 -4.69 9.78
N THR A 249 -7.87 -3.55 9.39
CA THR A 249 -8.61 -2.49 8.68
C THR A 249 -8.88 -2.85 7.22
N SER A 250 -9.97 -2.33 6.68
CA SER A 250 -10.22 -2.34 5.24
C SER A 250 -9.35 -1.30 4.52
N CYS A 251 -9.15 -1.47 3.20
CA CYS A 251 -8.43 -0.50 2.36
C CYS A 251 -9.06 0.90 2.45
N GLU A 252 -10.39 0.97 2.52
CA GLU A 252 -11.11 2.24 2.62
C GLU A 252 -10.83 2.94 3.96
N THR A 253 -10.93 2.20 5.06
CA THR A 253 -10.68 2.72 6.41
C THR A 253 -9.26 3.26 6.57
N ILE A 254 -8.25 2.51 6.12
CA ILE A 254 -6.86 2.98 6.24
C ILE A 254 -6.59 4.18 5.34
N LYS A 255 -7.17 4.23 4.14
CA LYS A 255 -7.03 5.38 3.24
C LYS A 255 -7.62 6.65 3.87
N GLN A 256 -8.82 6.55 4.45
CA GLN A 256 -9.44 7.67 5.17
C GLN A 256 -8.61 8.11 6.38
N TRP A 257 -8.06 7.14 7.13
CA TRP A 257 -7.18 7.44 8.26
C TRP A 257 -5.91 8.18 7.84
N LEU A 258 -5.23 7.70 6.79
CA LEU A 258 -4.00 8.32 6.30
C LEU A 258 -4.25 9.72 5.73
N LEU A 259 -5.36 9.93 5.02
CA LEU A 259 -5.78 11.26 4.56
C LEU A 259 -6.01 12.20 5.75
N LYS A 260 -6.76 11.74 6.77
CA LYS A 260 -6.99 12.52 7.99
C LYS A 260 -5.68 12.85 8.71
N CYS A 261 -4.75 11.90 8.78
CA CYS A 261 -3.43 12.14 9.34
C CYS A 261 -2.63 13.17 8.56
N ALA A 262 -2.74 13.21 7.23
CA ALA A 262 -2.08 14.23 6.42
C ALA A 262 -2.66 15.63 6.72
N ASP A 263 -3.98 15.74 6.79
CA ASP A 263 -4.70 17.01 7.00
C ASP A 263 -4.50 17.59 8.42
N ASP A 264 -4.48 16.74 9.45
CA ASP A 264 -4.40 17.15 10.86
C ASP A 264 -2.99 17.03 11.48
N SER A 265 -1.98 16.63 10.69
CA SER A 265 -0.61 16.32 11.16
C SER A 265 0.06 17.46 11.92
N GLU A 266 -0.10 18.71 11.48
CA GLU A 266 0.56 19.87 12.10
C GLU A 266 0.10 20.12 13.54
N THR A 267 -1.17 19.83 13.86
CA THR A 267 -1.69 19.98 15.23
C THR A 267 -1.26 18.81 16.12
N ALA A 268 -1.19 17.59 15.56
CA ALA A 268 -0.82 16.39 16.32
C ALA A 268 0.70 16.30 16.57
N ASN A 269 1.53 16.69 15.61
CA ASN A 269 2.98 16.71 15.72
C ASN A 269 3.47 17.73 16.75
N TYR A 270 2.77 18.87 16.90
CA TYR A 270 3.08 19.86 17.93
C TYR A 270 2.91 19.31 19.36
N ILE A 271 2.03 18.33 19.56
CA ILE A 271 1.69 17.75 20.88
C ILE A 271 2.56 16.52 21.20
N SER A 272 3.05 15.80 20.18
CA SER A 272 3.85 14.56 20.34
C SER A 272 5.32 14.86 20.66
N ALA A 273 5.63 15.15 21.93
CA ALA A 273 7.02 15.28 22.39
C ALA A 273 7.72 13.90 22.47
N HIS A 274 8.96 13.82 21.96
CA HIS A 274 9.80 12.61 22.06
C HIS A 274 10.23 12.28 23.49
N THR A 275 10.11 13.25 24.39
CA THR A 275 10.37 13.14 25.82
C THR A 275 9.10 13.45 26.59
N LYS A 276 8.90 12.76 27.71
CA LYS A 276 7.75 12.95 28.59
C LYS A 276 8.22 12.98 30.05
N ASP A 277 7.48 13.67 30.91
CA ASP A 277 7.83 13.77 32.33
C ASP A 277 7.28 12.60 33.14
N CYS A 278 8.04 12.18 34.16
CA CYS A 278 7.57 11.20 35.13
C CYS A 278 6.33 11.73 35.89
N PRO A 279 5.23 10.96 35.99
CA PRO A 279 4.03 11.41 36.70
C PRO A 279 4.24 11.58 38.21
N GLN A 280 5.26 10.95 38.80
CA GLN A 280 5.53 11.03 40.24
C GLN A 280 6.59 12.08 40.61
N CYS A 281 7.66 12.23 39.84
CA CYS A 281 8.79 13.10 40.19
C CYS A 281 9.17 14.14 39.15
N HIS A 282 8.43 14.21 38.04
CA HIS A 282 8.60 15.16 36.93
C HIS A 282 10.00 15.18 36.31
N SER A 283 10.80 14.12 36.48
CA SER A 283 12.03 13.97 35.71
C SER A 283 11.68 13.68 34.25
N CYS A 284 12.35 14.35 33.31
CA CYS A 284 12.26 14.07 31.89
C CYS A 284 12.71 12.62 31.59
N ILE A 285 11.91 11.90 30.80
CA ILE A 285 12.13 10.50 30.40
C ILE A 285 12.07 10.41 28.87
N GLU A 286 13.05 9.72 28.29
CA GLU A 286 13.08 9.32 26.89
C GLU A 286 12.70 7.84 26.75
N LYS A 287 11.97 7.51 25.67
CA LYS A 287 11.55 6.12 25.40
C LYS A 287 12.74 5.31 24.85
N ASN A 288 13.13 4.25 25.55
CA ASN A 288 14.30 3.42 25.20
C ASN A 288 13.96 2.01 24.67
N GLY A 289 12.71 1.78 24.24
CA GLY A 289 12.24 0.51 23.71
C GLY A 289 10.78 0.55 23.24
N GLY A 290 10.31 -0.56 22.67
CA GLY A 290 8.93 -0.68 22.18
C GLY A 290 7.88 -0.87 23.28
N CYS A 291 8.30 -1.22 24.50
CA CYS A 291 7.42 -1.43 25.65
C CYS A 291 6.79 -0.11 26.14
N ASN A 292 5.51 -0.16 26.50
CA ASN A 292 4.81 0.97 27.12
C ASN A 292 4.89 0.95 28.66
N HIS A 293 5.39 -0.14 29.25
CA HIS A 293 5.72 -0.21 30.67
C HIS A 293 7.03 0.52 30.91
N MET A 294 6.97 1.63 31.65
CA MET A 294 8.13 2.46 31.95
C MET A 294 8.41 2.44 33.45
N GLN A 295 9.69 2.32 33.81
CA GLN A 295 10.17 2.52 35.17
C GLN A 295 11.02 3.79 35.23
N CYS A 296 10.66 4.74 36.09
CA CYS A 296 11.44 5.96 36.27
C CYS A 296 12.82 5.64 36.86
N ALA A 297 13.90 6.06 36.20
CA ALA A 297 15.26 5.82 36.69
C ALA A 297 15.53 6.47 38.06
N LYS A 298 14.92 7.64 38.32
CA LYS A 298 15.10 8.46 39.53
C LYS A 298 14.27 7.96 40.73
N CYS A 299 12.94 7.82 40.56
CA CYS A 299 12.04 7.47 41.67
C CYS A 299 11.55 6.00 41.66
N LYS A 300 11.94 5.21 40.66
CA LYS A 300 11.55 3.80 40.48
C LYS A 300 10.05 3.54 40.33
N HIS A 301 9.24 4.59 40.14
CA HIS A 301 7.82 4.45 39.82
C HIS A 301 7.59 3.75 38.49
N HIS A 302 6.61 2.85 38.46
CA HIS A 302 6.20 2.11 37.26
C HIS A 302 4.89 2.70 36.73
N PHE A 303 4.89 3.12 35.46
CA PHE A 303 3.74 3.78 34.84
C PHE A 303 3.59 3.40 33.37
N CYS A 304 2.41 3.69 32.82
CA CYS A 304 2.12 3.52 31.40
C CYS A 304 2.55 4.74 30.58
N TRP A 305 3.34 4.54 29.52
CA TRP A 305 3.80 5.61 28.62
C TRP A 305 2.68 6.36 27.89
N MET A 306 1.50 5.72 27.74
CA MET A 306 0.37 6.29 27.01
C MET A 306 -0.50 7.19 27.88
N CYS A 307 -0.97 6.70 29.02
CA CYS A 307 -1.91 7.43 29.88
C CYS A 307 -1.28 8.03 31.14
N PHE A 308 -0.01 7.75 31.42
CA PHE A 308 0.69 8.14 32.65
C PHE A 308 0.11 7.57 33.94
N GLY A 309 -0.85 6.64 33.86
CA GLY A 309 -1.38 5.92 35.02
C GLY A 309 -0.40 4.90 35.59
N ASP A 310 -0.62 4.52 36.84
CA ASP A 310 0.15 3.48 37.54
C ASP A 310 0.10 2.17 36.76
N TRP A 311 1.25 1.51 36.60
CA TRP A 311 1.29 0.23 35.88
C TRP A 311 0.51 -0.88 36.60
N LYS A 312 0.39 -0.83 37.94
CA LYS A 312 -0.34 -1.84 38.71
C LYS A 312 -1.82 -1.93 38.33
N THR A 313 -2.41 -0.83 37.86
CA THR A 313 -3.81 -0.82 37.41
C THR A 313 -3.97 -1.34 35.97
N HIS A 314 -2.86 -1.56 35.26
CA HIS A 314 -2.82 -2.12 33.91
C HIS A 314 -2.57 -3.64 34.00
N GLY A 315 -3.62 -4.41 34.33
CA GLY A 315 -3.50 -5.87 34.46
C GLY A 315 -4.68 -6.58 35.12
N SER A 316 -5.54 -5.86 35.85
CA SER A 316 -6.75 -6.42 36.45
C SER A 316 -7.95 -6.26 35.51
N GLU A 317 -8.28 -7.31 34.75
CA GLU A 317 -9.48 -7.55 33.93
C GLU A 317 -9.90 -6.51 32.86
N TYR A 318 -9.41 -5.26 32.88
CA TYR A 318 -9.84 -4.19 31.98
C TYR A 318 -8.71 -3.20 31.68
N TYR A 319 -8.08 -3.32 30.51
CA TYR A 319 -7.13 -2.32 30.00
C TYR A 319 -7.88 -1.07 29.51
N GLU A 320 -8.37 -0.22 30.43
CA GLU A 320 -9.20 0.94 30.07
C GLU A 320 -8.44 2.04 29.31
N CYS A 321 -7.11 2.06 29.40
CA CYS A 321 -6.26 3.07 28.77
C CYS A 321 -6.44 3.15 27.24
N SER A 322 -6.77 2.05 26.57
CA SER A 322 -7.00 2.02 25.12
C SER A 322 -8.37 2.59 24.72
N ARG A 323 -9.33 2.60 25.63
CA ARG A 323 -10.73 2.95 25.37
C ARG A 323 -10.94 4.46 25.38
N TYR A 324 -11.55 4.98 24.32
CA TYR A 324 -12.06 6.35 24.30
C TYR A 324 -13.41 6.42 25.04
N LYS A 325 -13.51 7.27 26.08
CA LYS A 325 -14.75 7.47 26.84
C LYS A 325 -15.54 8.62 26.24
N GLU A 326 -16.57 8.30 25.45
CA GLU A 326 -17.47 9.30 24.86
C GLU A 326 -18.48 9.80 25.91
N ASN A 327 -18.77 11.12 25.93
CA ASN A 327 -19.78 11.71 26.82
C ASN A 327 -21.14 11.79 26.07
N PRO A 328 -22.19 11.06 26.51
CA PRO A 328 -23.44 10.88 25.76
C PRO A 328 -24.42 12.08 25.74
N SER A 329 -24.05 13.25 26.28
CA SER A 329 -24.86 14.47 26.19
C SER A 329 -24.77 15.13 24.80
N VAL A 330 -25.30 14.45 23.78
CA VAL A 330 -25.09 14.77 22.35
C VAL A 330 -26.04 15.86 21.80
N ALA A 331 -27.15 16.16 22.49
CA ALA A 331 -28.27 16.83 21.84
C ALA A 331 -28.22 18.38 21.74
N ALA A 332 -27.34 19.10 22.47
CA ALA A 332 -27.46 20.57 22.57
C ALA A 332 -26.12 21.34 22.67
N GLU A 333 -25.05 20.88 22.01
CA GLU A 333 -23.75 21.55 22.10
C GLU A 333 -23.45 22.49 20.93
N ALA A 334 -22.86 23.65 21.26
CA ALA A 334 -22.38 24.63 20.30
C ALA A 334 -21.28 24.04 19.38
N ASN A 335 -21.19 24.53 18.15
CA ASN A 335 -20.28 24.00 17.12
C ASN A 335 -18.80 23.94 17.56
N HIS A 336 -18.35 24.88 18.39
CA HIS A 336 -16.98 24.88 18.92
C HIS A 336 -16.69 23.68 19.86
N VAL A 337 -17.68 23.24 20.64
CA VAL A 337 -17.55 22.08 21.54
C VAL A 337 -17.47 20.78 20.74
N LYS A 338 -18.28 20.67 19.68
CA LYS A 338 -18.26 19.54 18.74
C LYS A 338 -16.90 19.42 18.04
N ALA A 339 -16.36 20.53 17.55
CA ALA A 339 -15.05 20.57 16.91
C ALA A 339 -13.93 20.13 17.86
N ARG A 340 -13.93 20.65 19.11
CA ARG A 340 -12.94 20.26 20.12
C ARG A 340 -13.00 18.77 20.47
N ARG A 341 -14.20 18.21 20.64
CA ARG A 341 -14.36 16.76 20.92
C ARG A 341 -13.94 15.88 19.75
N ALA A 342 -14.18 16.32 18.51
CA ALA A 342 -13.71 15.60 17.33
C ALA A 342 -12.17 15.56 17.28
N LEU A 343 -11.52 16.67 17.65
CA LEU A 343 -10.06 16.75 17.78
C LEU A 343 -9.54 15.87 18.93
N GLU A 344 -10.14 15.93 20.12
CA GLU A 344 -9.78 15.08 21.27
C GLU A 344 -9.88 13.59 20.93
N LYS A 345 -10.96 13.19 20.25
CA LYS A 345 -11.13 11.82 19.75
C LYS A 345 -10.01 11.48 18.78
N TYR A 346 -9.75 12.33 17.78
CA TYR A 346 -8.69 12.06 16.81
C TYR A 346 -7.33 11.89 17.49
N LEU A 347 -6.93 12.82 18.37
CA LEU A 347 -5.65 12.76 19.08
C LEU A 347 -5.52 11.47 19.91
N HIS A 348 -6.58 11.03 20.60
CA HIS A 348 -6.57 9.78 21.35
C HIS A 348 -6.18 8.56 20.49
N TYR A 349 -6.79 8.42 19.31
CA TYR A 349 -6.50 7.30 18.41
C TYR A 349 -5.17 7.50 17.66
N TYR A 350 -4.85 8.74 17.29
CA TYR A 350 -3.62 9.09 16.59
C TYR A 350 -2.38 8.80 17.43
N GLU A 351 -2.34 9.25 18.68
CA GLU A 351 -1.20 9.02 19.58
C GLU A 351 -0.95 7.52 19.78
N ARG A 352 -2.00 6.70 19.86
CA ARG A 352 -1.87 5.25 20.02
C ARG A 352 -1.39 4.58 18.73
N PHE A 353 -1.95 4.94 17.58
CA PHE A 353 -1.47 4.50 16.27
C PHE A 353 0.01 4.84 16.07
N GLU A 354 0.38 6.10 16.31
CA GLU A 354 1.75 6.60 16.16
C GLU A 354 2.70 5.93 17.14
N ASN A 355 2.29 5.75 18.40
CA ASN A 355 3.08 5.07 19.41
C ASN A 355 3.36 3.61 19.02
N HIS A 356 2.37 2.85 18.53
CA HIS A 356 2.62 1.48 18.08
C HIS A 356 3.48 1.45 16.82
N SER A 357 3.35 2.42 15.91
CA SER A 357 4.26 2.55 14.76
C SER A 357 5.72 2.81 15.20
N LYS A 358 5.93 3.71 16.15
CA LYS A 358 7.26 3.98 16.74
C LYS A 358 7.80 2.75 17.48
N SER A 359 6.98 2.12 18.32
CA SER A 359 7.34 0.89 19.04
C SER A 359 7.69 -0.25 18.09
N LEU A 360 6.96 -0.43 16.98
CA LEU A 360 7.21 -1.45 15.98
C LEU A 360 8.64 -1.33 15.39
N LYS A 361 9.08 -0.11 15.10
CA LYS A 361 10.46 0.14 14.62
C LYS A 361 11.51 -0.28 15.66
N LEU A 362 11.26 -0.01 16.94
CA LEU A 362 12.15 -0.42 18.03
C LEU A 362 12.15 -1.94 18.23
N GLU A 363 11.00 -2.60 18.12
CA GLU A 363 10.92 -4.07 18.18
C GLU A 363 11.61 -4.75 16.99
N GLN A 364 11.57 -4.16 15.79
CA GLN A 364 12.33 -4.65 14.64
C GLN A 364 13.84 -4.58 14.92
N GLN A 365 14.33 -3.46 15.44
CA GLN A 365 15.74 -3.35 15.85
C GLN A 365 16.11 -4.35 16.95
N PHE A 366 15.19 -4.62 17.88
CA PHE A 366 15.38 -5.61 18.92
C PHE A 366 15.44 -7.03 18.37
N ARG A 367 14.55 -7.40 17.44
CA ARG A 367 14.58 -8.67 16.72
C ARG A 367 15.91 -8.85 15.97
N ASP A 368 16.40 -7.82 15.29
CA ASP A 368 17.67 -7.89 14.56
C ASP A 368 18.89 -8.00 15.51
N LYS A 369 18.79 -7.45 16.74
CA LYS A 369 19.78 -7.67 17.81
C LYS A 369 19.73 -9.10 18.34
N ILE A 370 18.54 -9.68 18.52
CA ILE A 370 18.37 -11.09 18.91
C ILE A 370 18.98 -11.99 17.85
N GLN A 371 18.65 -11.77 16.57
CA GLN A 371 19.18 -12.55 15.45
C GLN A 371 20.71 -12.58 15.45
N ARG A 372 21.36 -11.41 15.57
CA ARG A 372 22.83 -11.33 15.65
C ARG A 372 23.43 -12.03 16.88
N LYS A 373 22.74 -11.99 18.03
CA LYS A 373 23.18 -12.70 19.24
C LYS A 373 23.08 -14.22 19.06
N ILE A 374 22.02 -14.69 18.41
CA ILE A 374 21.86 -16.11 18.08
C ILE A 374 22.98 -16.56 17.16
N GLU A 375 23.24 -15.81 16.08
CA GLU A 375 24.34 -16.10 15.15
C GLU A 375 25.70 -16.15 15.87
N ALA A 376 25.97 -15.20 16.78
CA ALA A 376 27.20 -15.20 17.57
C ALA A 376 27.33 -16.43 18.46
N LYS A 377 26.27 -16.84 19.18
CA LYS A 377 26.28 -18.04 20.02
C LYS A 377 26.47 -19.32 19.22
N VAL A 378 25.78 -19.45 18.10
CA VAL A 378 25.93 -20.60 17.19
C VAL A 378 27.35 -20.67 16.63
N ASN A 379 27.95 -19.54 16.28
CA ASN A 379 29.34 -19.47 15.80
C ASN A 379 30.37 -19.76 16.90
N ASP A 380 30.06 -19.48 18.17
CA ASP A 380 30.88 -19.81 19.34
C ASP A 380 30.66 -21.27 19.82
N HIS A 381 29.90 -22.06 19.07
CA HIS A 381 29.51 -23.43 19.41
C HIS A 381 28.70 -23.56 20.73
N ASP A 382 28.11 -22.46 21.21
CA ASP A 382 27.18 -22.41 22.35
C ASP A 382 25.75 -22.72 21.88
N GLY A 383 25.52 -23.99 21.51
CA GLY A 383 24.25 -24.50 21.00
C GLY A 383 24.03 -24.31 19.50
N THR A 384 22.92 -24.82 19.02
CA THR A 384 22.51 -24.81 17.61
C THR A 384 21.45 -23.74 17.34
N TRP A 385 21.18 -23.46 16.07
CA TRP A 385 20.13 -22.50 15.69
C TRP A 385 18.75 -22.90 16.22
N ILE A 386 18.47 -24.21 16.33
CA ILE A 386 17.21 -24.75 16.83
C ILE A 386 17.04 -24.40 18.32
N ASP A 387 18.11 -24.52 19.10
CA ASP A 387 18.11 -24.25 20.54
C ASP A 387 17.72 -22.80 20.84
N TRP A 388 18.01 -21.87 19.93
CA TRP A 388 17.73 -20.44 20.11
C TRP A 388 16.52 -19.93 19.33
N GLN A 389 15.88 -20.78 18.52
CA GLN A 389 14.81 -20.40 17.60
C GLN A 389 13.62 -19.75 18.33
N TYR A 390 13.31 -20.19 19.54
CA TYR A 390 12.21 -19.66 20.35
C TYR A 390 12.34 -18.15 20.63
N LEU A 391 13.57 -17.63 20.82
CA LEU A 391 13.82 -16.20 21.04
C LEU A 391 13.49 -15.38 19.79
N HIS A 392 13.92 -15.86 18.62
CA HIS A 392 13.61 -15.21 17.35
C HIS A 392 12.10 -15.27 17.05
N ASN A 393 11.45 -16.40 17.34
CA ASN A 393 10.00 -16.57 17.17
C ASN A 393 9.22 -15.63 18.10
N ALA A 394 9.62 -15.49 19.36
CA ALA A 394 9.00 -14.56 20.31
C ALA A 394 9.13 -13.10 19.85
N ALA A 395 10.32 -12.67 19.40
CA ALA A 395 10.54 -11.32 18.87
C ALA A 395 9.73 -11.07 17.57
N THR A 396 9.61 -12.08 16.72
CA THR A 396 8.80 -12.04 15.50
C THR A 396 7.31 -11.91 15.83
N LEU A 397 6.81 -12.69 16.80
CA LEU A 397 5.44 -12.61 17.26
C LEU A 397 5.12 -11.24 17.87
N LEU A 398 6.02 -10.70 18.71
CA LEU A 398 5.87 -9.37 19.28
C LEU A 398 5.75 -8.29 18.19
N THR A 399 6.59 -8.39 17.15
CA THR A 399 6.53 -7.50 15.98
C THR A 399 5.17 -7.60 15.27
N LYS A 400 4.67 -8.83 15.04
CA LYS A 400 3.35 -9.06 14.44
C LYS A 400 2.21 -8.48 15.28
N CYS A 401 2.22 -8.71 16.59
CA CYS A 401 1.21 -8.18 17.51
C CYS A 401 1.20 -6.64 17.53
N ARG A 402 2.38 -6.01 17.59
CA ARG A 402 2.51 -4.54 17.52
C ARG A 402 1.93 -3.98 16.24
N TYR A 403 2.23 -4.64 15.12
CA TYR A 403 1.71 -4.27 13.83
C TYR A 403 0.18 -4.37 13.77
N THR A 404 -0.40 -5.49 14.19
CA THR A 404 -1.88 -5.65 14.22
C THR A 404 -2.52 -4.62 15.15
N LEU A 405 -1.95 -4.41 16.34
CA LEU A 405 -2.41 -3.39 17.30
C LEU A 405 -2.35 -1.97 16.75
N GLN A 406 -1.36 -1.64 15.91
CA GLN A 406 -1.31 -0.34 15.25
C GLN A 406 -2.60 -0.11 14.44
N TYR A 407 -3.02 -1.08 13.64
CA TYR A 407 -4.18 -0.96 12.74
C TYR A 407 -5.53 -1.16 13.44
N THR A 408 -5.60 -1.69 14.66
CA THR A 408 -6.87 -1.73 15.40
C THR A 408 -7.38 -0.32 15.79
N TYR A 409 -6.49 0.67 15.94
CA TYR A 409 -6.89 2.04 16.29
C TYR A 409 -7.63 2.78 15.16
N PRO A 410 -7.11 2.84 13.93
CA PRO A 410 -7.88 3.34 12.78
C PRO A 410 -9.21 2.62 12.61
N PHE A 411 -9.21 1.29 12.78
CA PHE A 411 -10.43 0.48 12.69
C PHE A 411 -11.48 0.92 13.73
N ALA A 412 -11.08 1.07 14.99
CA ALA A 412 -11.99 1.47 16.06
C ALA A 412 -12.40 2.95 16.01
N TYR A 413 -11.59 3.83 15.42
CA TYR A 413 -11.92 5.25 15.24
C TYR A 413 -13.15 5.42 14.35
N PHE A 414 -13.18 4.70 13.22
CA PHE A 414 -14.27 4.73 12.23
C PHE A 414 -15.41 3.76 12.54
N MET A 415 -15.26 2.89 13.54
CA MET A 415 -16.33 1.99 13.95
C MET A 415 -17.46 2.74 14.66
N GLU A 416 -18.69 2.51 14.20
CA GLU A 416 -19.91 2.99 14.84
C GLU A 416 -20.04 2.45 16.28
N ASN A 417 -20.63 3.27 17.16
CA ASN A 417 -20.87 2.85 18.54
C ASN A 417 -22.01 1.84 18.58
N GLY A 418 -21.70 0.61 18.99
CA GLY A 418 -22.67 -0.46 19.16
C GLY A 418 -22.07 -1.65 19.90
N ALA A 419 -22.85 -2.73 20.03
CA ALA A 419 -22.42 -3.95 20.74
C ALA A 419 -21.11 -4.52 20.18
N ARG A 420 -20.90 -4.46 18.86
CA ARG A 420 -19.67 -4.92 18.19
C ARG A 420 -18.42 -4.16 18.65
N LYS A 421 -18.52 -2.84 18.86
CA LYS A 421 -17.40 -2.02 19.36
C LYS A 421 -17.05 -2.32 20.81
N GLN A 422 -18.01 -2.79 21.60
CA GLN A 422 -17.78 -3.21 22.99
C GLN A 422 -17.09 -4.58 23.07
N LEU A 423 -17.23 -5.41 22.04
CA LEU A 423 -16.53 -6.70 21.89
C LEU A 423 -15.11 -6.52 21.36
N VAL A 424 -14.87 -5.54 20.47
CA VAL A 424 -13.53 -5.11 20.05
C VAL A 424 -12.91 -4.26 21.16
N ARG A 425 -12.69 -4.88 22.32
CA ARG A 425 -11.88 -4.31 23.39
C ARG A 425 -10.44 -4.35 22.90
N ILE A 426 -9.88 -3.21 22.51
CA ILE A 426 -8.46 -3.12 22.16
C ILE A 426 -7.69 -3.37 23.46
N ALA A 427 -7.25 -4.61 23.70
CA ALA A 427 -6.43 -4.97 24.85
C ALA A 427 -5.06 -4.28 24.79
#